data_AF-Q534N2-F1
#
_entry.id   AF-Q534N2-F1
#
_cell.length_a   1.000
_cell.length_b   1.000
_cell.length_c   1.000
_cell.angle_alpha   90.00
_cell.angle_beta   90.00
_cell.angle_gamma   90.00
#
_symmetry.space_group_name_H-M   'P 1'
#
loop_
_entity.id
_entity.type
_entity.pdbx_description
1 polymer ?
#
loop_
_entity_poly.entity_id
_entity_poly.type
_entity_poly.pdbx_seq_one_letter_code
_entity_poly.pdbx_strand_id
1 'polypeptide(L)' 'DAMHKHLKAEFPHLTIQEISTRCSHIWHNLSPEAKKPWQDAAQSAKEEHLRQH' A
#
# COMPACT_ATOMS: atom_id res chain seq x y z
N ASP A 1 1.71 -0.60 8.37
CA ASP A 1 2.70 0.43 8.74
C ASP A 1 4.16 0.15 8.38
N ALA A 2 4.55 -1.05 7.94
CA ALA A 2 5.97 -1.37 7.72
C ALA A 2 6.67 -0.41 6.74
N MET A 3 5.99 0.00 5.66
CA MET A 3 6.53 0.90 4.65
C MET A 3 6.63 2.36 5.14
N HIS A 4 5.66 2.84 5.91
CA HIS A 4 5.71 4.15 6.56
C HIS A 4 6.87 4.23 7.55
N LYS A 5 7.05 3.20 8.40
CA LYS A 5 8.17 3.12 9.36
C LYS A 5 9.53 3.09 8.65
N HIS A 6 9.64 2.33 7.56
CA HIS A 6 10.86 2.28 6.75
C HIS A 6 11.20 3.65 6.16
N LEU A 7 10.23 4.31 5.52
CA LEU A 7 10.42 5.65 4.93
C LEU A 7 10.68 6.72 5.99
N LYS A 8 10.06 6.63 7.17
CA LYS A 8 10.34 7.55 8.29
C LYS A 8 11.72 7.32 8.89
N ALA A 9 12.24 6.10 8.86
CA ALA A 9 13.60 5.80 9.31
C ALA A 9 14.66 6.28 8.31
N GLU A 10 14.43 6.09 7.00
CA GLU A 10 15.33 6.59 5.95
C GLU A 10 15.26 8.10 5.79
N PHE A 11 14.06 8.68 5.94
CA PHE A 11 13.79 10.10 5.77
C PHE A 11 13.09 10.68 7.01
N PRO A 12 13.81 10.82 8.13
CA PRO A 12 13.21 11.28 9.40
C PRO A 12 12.65 12.70 9.32
N HIS A 13 13.17 13.52 8.41
CA HIS A 13 12.74 14.89 8.14
C HIS A 13 11.43 14.99 7.34
N LEU A 14 10.98 13.91 6.67
CA LEU A 14 9.72 13.96 5.94
C LEU A 14 8.53 13.94 6.89
N THR A 15 7.51 14.72 6.53
CA THR A 15 6.23 14.70 7.23
C THR A 15 5.45 13.43 6.92
N ILE A 16 4.52 13.04 7.80
CA ILE A 16 3.63 11.88 7.58
C ILE A 16 2.84 12.04 6.28
N GLN A 17 2.47 13.28 5.94
CA GLN A 17 1.77 13.61 4.71
C GLN A 17 2.63 13.33 3.48
N GLU A 18 3.90 13.77 3.47
CA GLU A 18 4.82 13.49 2.36
C GLU A 18 5.12 11.99 2.23
N ILE A 19 5.26 11.28 3.35
CA ILE A 19 5.46 9.82 3.33
C ILE A 19 4.21 9.13 2.76
N SER A 20 3.01 9.59 3.12
CA SER A 20 1.75 9.08 2.56
C SER A 20 1.69 9.31 1.05
N THR A 21 2.02 10.51 0.57
CA THR A 21 2.07 10.82 -0.87
C THR A 21 3.08 9.94 -1.59
N ARG A 22 4.27 9.70 -1.00
CA ARG A 22 5.29 8.81 -1.57
C ARG A 22 4.82 7.36 -1.63
N CYS A 23 4.20 6.85 -0.58
CA CYS A 23 3.61 5.50 -0.58
C CYS A 23 2.62 5.34 -1.73
N SER A 24 1.74 6.33 -1.95
CA SER A 24 0.82 6.35 -3.08
C SER A 24 1.55 6.37 -4.42
N HIS A 25 2.56 7.22 -4.58
CA HIS A 25 3.37 7.27 -5.81
C HIS A 25 4.09 5.95 -6.10
N ILE A 26 4.70 5.33 -5.09
CA ILE A 26 5.34 4.03 -5.22
C ILE A 26 4.30 3.01 -5.69
N TRP A 27 3.15 2.95 -5.01
CA TRP A 27 2.05 2.09 -5.42
C TRP A 27 1.64 2.33 -6.88
N HIS A 28 1.44 3.57 -7.31
CA HIS A 28 1.09 3.89 -8.70
C HIS A 28 2.17 3.44 -9.69
N ASN A 29 3.45 3.58 -9.34
CA ASN A 29 4.59 3.19 -10.17
C ASN A 29 4.91 1.69 -10.15
N LEU A 30 4.35 0.89 -9.24
CA LEU A 30 4.55 -0.56 -9.27
C LEU A 30 3.97 -1.17 -10.56
N SER A 31 4.70 -2.10 -11.16
CA SER A 31 4.24 -2.89 -12.30
C SER A 31 2.97 -3.69 -11.95
N PRO A 32 2.10 -3.99 -12.92
CA PRO A 32 0.89 -4.79 -12.68
C PRO A 32 1.18 -6.14 -12.03
N GLU A 33 2.31 -6.76 -12.36
CA GLU A 33 2.76 -8.02 -11.75
C GLU A 33 3.07 -7.88 -10.26
N ALA A 34 3.70 -6.76 -9.86
CA ALA A 34 4.01 -6.47 -8.45
C ALA A 34 2.75 -6.07 -7.66
N LYS A 35 1.75 -5.48 -8.34
CA LYS A 35 0.43 -5.16 -7.76
C LYS A 35 -0.48 -6.39 -7.63
N LYS A 36 -0.27 -7.42 -8.46
CA LYS A 36 -1.10 -8.62 -8.53
C LYS A 36 -1.41 -9.26 -7.16
N PRO A 37 -0.44 -9.54 -6.27
CA PRO A 37 -0.76 -10.16 -4.97
C PRO A 37 -1.65 -9.28 -4.08
N TRP A 38 -1.51 -7.96 -4.18
CA TRP A 38 -2.31 -7.01 -3.41
C TRP A 38 -3.72 -6.86 -3.97
N GLN A 39 -3.85 -6.87 -5.30
CA GLN A 39 -5.15 -6.86 -5.99
C GLN A 39 -5.92 -8.16 -5.73
N ASP A 40 -5.23 -9.30 -5.78
CA ASP A 40 -5.79 -10.62 -5.50
C ASP A 40 -6.28 -10.71 -4.05
N ALA A 41 -5.46 -10.25 -3.09
CA ALA A 41 -5.86 -10.16 -1.69
C ALA A 41 -7.05 -9.22 -1.48
N ALA A 42 -7.09 -8.06 -2.15
CA ALA A 42 -8.21 -7.13 -2.08
C ALA A 42 -9.50 -7.73 -2.67
N GLN A 43 -9.39 -8.46 -3.77
CA GLN A 43 -10.50 -9.16 -4.40
C GLN A 43 -11.01 -10.29 -3.51
N SER A 44 -10.12 -11.10 -2.94
CA SER A 44 -10.46 -12.16 -1.99
C SER A 44 -11.16 -11.60 -0.74
N ALA A 45 -10.67 -10.49 -0.19
CA ALA A 45 -11.32 -9.82 0.94
C ALA A 45 -12.72 -9.28 0.60
N LYS A 46 -12.90 -8.75 -0.63
CA LYS A 46 -14.21 -8.30 -1.12
C LYS A 46 -15.18 -9.48 -1.26
N GLU A 47 -14.73 -10.59 -1.83
CA GLU A 47 -15.53 -11.81 -2.01
C GLU A 47 -15.94 -12.40 -0.65
N GLU A 48 -15.03 -12.46 0.32
CA GLU A 48 -15.36 -12.87 1.69
C GLU A 48 -16.37 -11.93 2.34
N HIS A 49 -16.18 -10.61 2.21
CA HIS A 49 -17.13 -9.63 2.75
C HIS A 49 -18.54 -9.79 2.16
N LEU A 50 -18.63 -10.05 0.84
CA LEU A 50 -19.89 -10.33 0.15
C LEU A 50 -20.51 -11.67 0.55
N ARG A 51 -19.70 -12.66 0.95
CA ARG A 51 -20.17 -13.98 1.39
C ARG A 51 -20.71 -13.97 2.83
N GLN A 52 -20.19 -13.07 3.66
CA GLN A 52 -20.62 -12.88 5.05
C GLN A 52 -21.83 -11.93 5.20
N HIS A 53 -22.35 -11.38 4.10
CA HIS A 53 -23.49 -10.46 4.07
C HIS A 53 -24.63 -11.03 3.20
#